data_AF-A0A2J7VIE2-F1
#
_entry.id   AF-A0A2J7VIE2-F1
#
_cell.length_a   1.000
_cell.length_b   1.000
_cell.length_c   1.000
_cell.angle_alpha   90.00
_cell.angle_beta   90.00
_cell.angle_gamma   90.00
#
_symmetry.space_group_name_H-M   'P 1'
#
loop_
_entity.id
_entity.type
_entity.pdbx_description
1 polymer ?
#
loop_
_entity_poly.entity_id
_entity_poly.type
_entity_poly.pdbx_seq_one_letter_code
_entity_poly.pdbx_strand_id
1 'polypeptide(L)'
;MKHSLFAASLLALALVTPAAHADDEEVALFSGSGRADAYIAIAEELTIYLWGGKPVAYLEKNDTGGGYHVYGFNGKHLGWFTKGVVWDSEGYASCATKEALKTTAFEPFKSFKEFKPFKAFKEFAPFRPSLTSTFGETPCRFLLGAGGAG
;
A
#
# COMPACT_ATOMS: atom_id res chain seq x y z
N MET A 1 -56.00 -46.07 22.60
CA MET A 1 -55.59 -45.53 21.28
C MET A 1 -54.29 -44.77 21.49
N LYS A 2 -53.25 -45.12 20.71
CA LYS A 2 -51.85 -44.69 20.92
C LYS A 2 -51.65 -43.29 20.33
N HIS A 3 -51.19 -42.33 21.14
CA HIS A 3 -50.70 -41.04 20.64
C HIS A 3 -49.21 -41.20 20.30
N SER A 4 -48.92 -41.28 19.01
CA SER A 4 -47.55 -41.25 18.48
C SER A 4 -47.14 -39.79 18.33
N LEU A 5 -46.26 -39.31 19.21
CA LEU A 5 -45.59 -38.01 19.06
C LEU A 5 -44.38 -38.20 18.12
N PHE A 6 -44.48 -37.68 16.91
CA PHE A 6 -43.35 -37.59 15.98
C PHE A 6 -42.41 -36.46 16.43
N ALA A 7 -41.22 -36.81 16.92
CA ALA A 7 -40.13 -35.86 17.11
C ALA A 7 -39.38 -35.70 15.77
N ALA A 8 -39.60 -34.59 15.07
CA ALA A 8 -38.80 -34.23 13.91
C ALA A 8 -37.46 -33.67 14.39
N SER A 9 -36.39 -34.46 14.25
CA SER A 9 -35.02 -34.02 14.53
C SER A 9 -34.54 -33.13 13.38
N LEU A 10 -34.40 -31.82 13.65
CA LEU A 10 -33.80 -30.86 12.73
C LEU A 10 -32.28 -31.04 12.74
N LEU A 11 -31.77 -31.72 11.71
CA LEU A 11 -30.33 -31.83 11.45
C LEU A 11 -29.85 -30.47 10.89
N ALA A 12 -29.25 -29.64 11.74
CA ALA A 12 -28.63 -28.38 11.31
C ALA A 12 -27.35 -28.71 10.53
N LEU A 13 -27.42 -28.60 9.20
CA LEU A 13 -26.26 -28.71 8.32
C LEU A 13 -25.41 -27.45 8.50
N ALA A 14 -24.34 -27.54 9.29
CA ALA A 14 -23.37 -26.46 9.43
C ALA A 14 -22.67 -26.25 8.08
N LEU A 15 -23.06 -25.20 7.36
CA LEU A 15 -22.35 -24.70 6.20
C LEU A 15 -20.97 -24.24 6.67
N VAL A 16 -19.96 -25.07 6.47
CA VAL A 16 -18.56 -24.66 6.57
C VAL A 16 -18.32 -23.73 5.38
N THR A 17 -18.50 -22.43 5.58
CA THR A 17 -18.03 -21.44 4.63
C THR A 17 -16.50 -21.47 4.66
N PRO A 18 -15.82 -21.71 3.53
CA PRO A 18 -14.40 -21.42 3.48
C PRO A 18 -14.26 -19.92 3.76
N ALA A 19 -13.57 -19.58 4.85
CA ALA A 19 -13.12 -18.22 5.06
C ALA A 19 -12.30 -17.86 3.82
N ALA A 20 -12.81 -16.93 3.01
CA ALA A 20 -11.97 -16.28 2.01
C ALA A 20 -10.76 -15.78 2.78
N HIS A 21 -9.58 -16.34 2.47
CA HIS A 21 -8.34 -15.80 2.97
C HIS A 21 -8.35 -14.35 2.54
N ALA A 22 -8.43 -13.44 3.50
CA ALA A 22 -8.06 -12.06 3.26
C ALA A 22 -6.57 -12.12 2.94
N ASP A 23 -6.24 -12.29 1.65
CA ASP A 23 -5.02 -11.70 1.14
C ASP A 23 -5.11 -10.25 1.59
N ASP A 24 -4.29 -9.88 2.57
CA ASP A 24 -4.09 -8.47 2.94
C ASP A 24 -3.97 -7.73 1.60
N GLU A 25 -4.95 -6.86 1.29
CA GLU A 25 -5.01 -6.17 0.00
C GLU A 25 -3.75 -5.29 -0.10
N GLU A 26 -2.70 -5.84 -0.69
CA GLU A 26 -1.38 -5.25 -0.76
C GLU A 26 -0.99 -5.02 -2.21
N VAL A 27 -0.53 -3.81 -2.50
CA VAL A 27 -0.10 -3.42 -3.85
C VAL A 27 1.40 -3.22 -3.85
N ALA A 28 2.13 -4.06 -4.58
CA ALA A 28 3.59 -3.93 -4.71
C ALA A 28 3.97 -2.64 -5.45
N LEU A 29 5.02 -1.99 -4.95
CA LEU A 29 5.66 -0.84 -5.55
C LEU A 29 7.07 -1.23 -6.00
N PHE A 30 7.29 -1.10 -7.31
CA PHE A 30 8.52 -1.46 -7.99
C PHE A 30 9.32 -0.22 -8.32
N SER A 31 10.64 -0.34 -8.23
CA SER A 31 11.59 0.63 -8.80
C SER A 31 11.58 0.58 -10.33
N GLY A 32 12.22 1.56 -10.99
CA GLY A 32 12.31 1.63 -12.45
C GLY A 32 13.02 0.44 -13.10
N SER A 33 13.81 -0.34 -12.34
CA SER A 33 14.40 -1.60 -12.80
C SER A 33 13.48 -2.82 -12.64
N GLY A 34 12.23 -2.62 -12.19
CA GLY A 34 11.25 -3.69 -11.94
C GLY A 34 11.49 -4.48 -10.64
N ARG A 35 12.38 -4.03 -9.75
CA ARG A 35 12.58 -4.66 -8.42
C ARG A 35 11.52 -4.15 -7.45
N ALA A 36 10.89 -5.06 -6.71
CA ALA A 36 9.93 -4.71 -5.66
C ALA A 36 10.66 -4.10 -4.45
N ASP A 37 10.32 -2.85 -4.11
CA ASP A 37 11.02 -2.05 -3.09
C ASP A 37 10.14 -1.77 -1.88
N ALA A 38 8.84 -1.73 -2.10
CA ALA A 38 7.84 -1.37 -1.12
C ALA A 38 6.49 -1.98 -1.50
N TYR A 39 5.49 -1.81 -0.63
CA TYR A 39 4.11 -2.15 -0.93
C TYR A 39 3.16 -1.25 -0.13
N ILE A 40 1.97 -1.03 -0.68
CA ILE A 40 0.88 -0.31 -0.02
C ILE A 40 -0.03 -1.36 0.62
N ALA A 41 -0.18 -1.35 1.93
CA ALA A 41 -1.15 -2.16 2.65
C ALA A 41 -2.50 -1.41 2.73
N ILE A 42 -3.47 -1.82 1.92
CA ILE A 42 -4.75 -1.13 1.75
C ILE A 42 -5.57 -1.21 3.05
N ALA A 43 -5.62 -2.38 3.67
CA ALA A 43 -6.31 -2.62 4.94
C ALA A 43 -5.69 -1.87 6.13
N GLU A 44 -4.48 -1.33 5.98
CA GLU A 44 -3.74 -0.67 7.07
C GLU A 44 -3.60 0.84 6.84
N GLU A 45 -4.73 1.52 6.63
CA GLU A 45 -4.77 2.98 6.39
C GLU A 45 -3.90 3.43 5.20
N LEU A 46 -3.80 2.60 4.16
CA LEU A 46 -2.95 2.85 2.99
C LEU A 46 -1.48 3.07 3.37
N THR A 47 -0.98 2.33 4.37
CA THR A 47 0.41 2.43 4.83
C THR A 47 1.35 1.86 3.78
N ILE A 48 2.46 2.56 3.55
CA ILE A 48 3.55 2.10 2.70
C ILE A 48 4.64 1.52 3.58
N TYR A 49 4.88 0.23 3.36
CA TYR A 49 5.98 -0.51 3.94
C TYR A 49 7.09 -0.68 2.91
N LEU A 50 8.35 -0.55 3.32
CA LEU A 50 9.45 -1.08 2.52
C LEU A 50 9.31 -2.61 2.44
N TRP A 51 9.91 -3.24 1.43
CA TRP A 51 9.84 -4.71 1.26
C TRP A 51 10.35 -5.48 2.49
N GLY A 52 11.25 -4.86 3.26
CA GLY A 52 11.74 -5.34 4.54
C GLY A 52 10.78 -5.18 5.72
N GLY A 53 9.53 -4.75 5.51
CA GLY A 53 8.51 -4.66 6.55
C GLY A 53 8.52 -3.37 7.38
N LYS A 54 9.46 -2.45 7.13
CA LYS A 54 9.51 -1.15 7.82
C LYS A 54 8.43 -0.19 7.30
N PRO A 55 7.51 0.33 8.14
CA PRO A 55 6.56 1.37 7.77
C PRO A 55 7.28 2.70 7.58
N VAL A 56 7.09 3.34 6.43
CA VAL A 56 7.84 4.57 6.08
C VAL A 56 6.96 5.72 5.60
N ALA A 57 5.80 5.43 5.04
CA ALA A 57 4.89 6.46 4.54
C ALA A 57 3.43 5.96 4.58
N TYR A 58 2.50 6.82 4.20
CA TYR A 58 1.10 6.50 3.98
C TYR A 58 0.50 7.39 2.89
N LEU A 59 -0.57 6.91 2.26
CA LEU A 59 -1.32 7.68 1.28
C LEU A 59 -2.42 8.50 1.94
N GLU A 60 -2.50 9.78 1.61
CA GLU A 60 -3.58 10.66 2.06
C GLU A 60 -4.36 11.21 0.87
N LYS A 61 -5.68 10.99 0.90
CA LYS A 61 -6.59 11.46 -0.12
C LYS A 61 -6.91 12.93 0.09
N ASN A 62 -6.15 13.82 -0.54
CA ASN A 62 -6.49 15.24 -0.63
C ASN A 62 -5.73 15.99 -1.74
N ASP A 63 -5.30 15.29 -2.78
CA ASP A 63 -4.64 15.97 -3.88
C ASP A 63 -5.69 16.62 -4.80
N THR A 64 -5.54 17.93 -5.03
CA THR A 64 -6.47 18.73 -5.85
C THR A 64 -6.47 18.34 -7.33
N GLY A 65 -5.37 17.74 -7.81
CA GLY A 65 -5.24 17.19 -9.16
C GLY A 65 -5.63 15.71 -9.27
N GLY A 66 -6.22 15.14 -8.21
CA GLY A 66 -6.59 13.72 -8.11
C GLY A 66 -5.42 12.80 -7.72
N GLY A 67 -5.76 11.70 -7.05
CA GLY A 67 -4.80 10.77 -6.47
C GLY A 67 -4.59 11.03 -4.98
N TYR A 68 -3.36 10.78 -4.52
CA TYR A 68 -2.99 10.86 -3.11
C TYR A 68 -1.70 11.65 -2.92
N HIS A 69 -1.58 12.33 -1.79
CA HIS A 69 -0.29 12.74 -1.27
C HIS A 69 0.40 11.53 -0.62
N VAL A 70 1.71 11.46 -0.75
CA VAL A 70 2.55 10.49 -0.03
C VAL A 70 3.19 11.24 1.13
N TYR A 71 2.80 10.93 2.35
CA TYR A 71 3.39 11.50 3.55
C TYR A 71 4.21 10.46 4.30
N GLY A 72 5.39 10.85 4.76
CA GLY A 72 6.16 10.11 5.73
C GLY A 72 5.49 10.11 7.10
N PHE A 73 5.78 9.09 7.91
CA PHE A 73 5.40 9.10 9.32
C PHE A 73 6.08 10.22 10.11
N ASN A 74 7.23 10.72 9.62
CA ASN A 74 7.88 11.91 10.15
C ASN A 74 7.23 13.24 9.72
N GLY A 75 6.09 13.21 9.02
CA GLY A 75 5.33 14.39 8.62
C GLY A 75 5.77 15.03 7.30
N LYS A 76 6.87 14.57 6.69
CA LYS A 76 7.33 15.11 5.40
C LYS A 76 6.42 14.69 4.25
N HIS A 77 6.19 15.58 3.30
CA HIS A 77 5.58 15.29 2.02
C HIS A 77 6.66 14.74 1.10
N LEU A 78 6.50 13.48 0.69
CA LEU A 78 7.49 12.79 -0.14
C LEU A 78 7.14 12.85 -1.63
N GLY A 79 5.90 13.22 -1.96
CA GLY A 79 5.43 13.24 -3.33
C GLY A 79 3.95 12.89 -3.49
N TRP A 80 3.60 12.37 -4.66
CA TRP A 80 2.23 12.05 -5.02
C TRP A 80 2.11 10.63 -5.56
N PHE A 81 1.03 9.93 -5.18
CA PHE A 81 0.66 8.67 -5.80
C PHE A 81 -0.53 8.89 -6.71
N THR A 82 -0.31 8.73 -8.02
CA THR A 82 -1.36 8.87 -9.03
C THR A 82 -1.10 7.95 -10.21
N LYS A 83 -2.17 7.33 -10.72
CA LYS A 83 -2.14 6.38 -11.85
C LYS A 83 -1.14 5.24 -11.65
N GLY A 84 -1.05 4.72 -10.43
CA GLY A 84 -0.14 3.62 -10.09
C GLY A 84 1.32 4.03 -9.97
N VAL A 85 1.66 5.33 -9.92
CA VAL A 85 3.06 5.79 -9.85
C VAL A 85 3.23 6.75 -8.67
N VAL A 86 4.32 6.57 -7.94
CA VAL A 86 4.82 7.53 -6.93
C VAL A 86 5.76 8.50 -7.63
N TRP A 87 5.39 9.77 -7.63
CA TRP A 87 6.12 10.90 -8.21
C TRP A 87 6.78 11.71 -7.12
N ASP A 88 8.06 12.03 -7.27
CA ASP A 88 8.79 12.89 -6.33
C ASP A 88 8.43 14.38 -6.49
N SER A 89 9.07 15.23 -5.68
CA SER A 89 8.91 16.69 -5.68
C SER A 89 9.28 17.38 -6.99
N GLU A 90 10.06 16.73 -7.85
CA GLU A 90 10.51 17.25 -9.13
C GLU A 90 9.65 16.75 -10.31
N GLY A 91 8.73 15.83 -10.06
CA GLY A 91 7.83 15.28 -11.07
C GLY A 91 8.40 14.06 -11.79
N TYR A 92 9.44 13.42 -11.24
CA TYR A 92 9.96 12.15 -11.75
C TYR A 92 9.33 10.96 -11.04
N ALA A 93 9.16 9.86 -11.78
CA ALA A 93 8.70 8.62 -11.18
C ALA A 93 9.80 8.03 -10.29
N SER A 94 9.43 7.55 -9.10
CA SER A 94 10.36 6.84 -8.21
C SER A 94 9.93 5.39 -8.00
N CYS A 95 8.62 5.16 -7.84
CA CYS A 95 8.03 3.83 -7.74
C CYS A 95 6.83 3.69 -8.68
N ALA A 96 6.51 2.48 -9.11
CA ALA A 96 5.31 2.18 -9.89
C ALA A 96 4.70 0.84 -9.48
N THR A 97 3.38 0.70 -9.60
CA THR A 97 2.70 -0.58 -9.46
C THR A 97 2.97 -1.44 -10.69
N LYS A 98 2.66 -2.73 -10.60
CA LYS A 98 2.84 -3.67 -11.71
C LYS A 98 2.06 -3.25 -12.95
N GLU A 99 0.86 -2.70 -12.78
CA GLU A 99 -0.03 -2.26 -13.87
C GLU A 99 0.51 -1.02 -14.60
N ALA A 100 1.28 -0.19 -13.90
CA ALA A 100 1.92 0.99 -14.47
C ALA A 100 3.24 0.66 -15.20
N LEU A 101 3.79 -0.54 -14.99
CA LEU A 101 5.01 -1.02 -15.63
C LEU A 101 4.71 -2.03 -16.75
N LYS A 102 5.59 -2.09 -17.74
CA LYS A 102 5.51 -3.11 -18.81
C LYS A 102 5.88 -4.50 -18.32
N THR A 103 6.90 -4.58 -17.46
CA THR A 103 7.44 -5.83 -16.89
C THR A 103 7.99 -5.57 -15.50
N THR A 104 7.92 -6.58 -14.63
CA THR A 104 8.49 -6.56 -13.27
C THR A 104 9.27 -7.85 -13.02
N ALA A 105 10.22 -7.80 -12.09
CA ALA A 105 10.86 -8.98 -11.57
C ALA A 105 9.89 -9.77 -10.68
N PHE A 106 10.27 -11.02 -10.38
CA PHE A 106 9.57 -11.82 -9.37
C PHE A 106 9.60 -11.14 -8.00
N GLU A 107 8.50 -11.19 -7.27
CA GLU A 107 8.34 -10.66 -5.92
C GLU A 107 8.90 -11.67 -4.90
N PRO A 108 10.04 -11.40 -4.25
CA PRO A 108 10.54 -12.30 -3.21
C PRO A 108 9.66 -12.21 -1.97
N PHE A 109 9.77 -13.17 -1.05
CA PHE A 109 9.05 -13.11 0.22
C PHE A 109 9.31 -11.79 0.96
N LYS A 110 8.24 -11.15 1.42
CA LYS A 110 8.31 -9.94 2.27
C LYS A 110 8.83 -10.32 3.65
N SER A 111 9.56 -9.41 4.28
CA SER A 111 9.87 -9.57 5.70
C SER A 111 8.66 -9.21 6.58
N PHE A 112 8.69 -9.63 7.84
CA PHE A 112 7.63 -9.32 8.80
C PHE A 112 7.45 -7.81 8.98
N LYS A 113 6.21 -7.35 9.10
CA LYS A 113 5.86 -5.95 9.36
C LYS A 113 6.38 -5.53 10.74
N GLU A 114 7.08 -4.39 10.79
CA GLU A 114 7.43 -3.72 12.04
C GLU A 114 6.23 -2.94 12.59
N PHE A 115 6.31 -2.53 13.86
CA PHE A 115 5.28 -1.69 14.46
C PHE A 115 5.18 -0.32 13.77
N LYS A 116 3.94 0.08 13.50
CA LYS A 116 3.66 1.36 12.87
C LYS A 116 3.92 2.53 13.84
N PRO A 117 4.76 3.51 13.48
CA PRO A 117 4.98 4.68 14.32
C PRO A 117 3.76 5.61 14.31
N PHE A 118 3.71 6.53 15.27
CA PHE A 118 2.72 7.61 15.24
C PHE A 118 3.01 8.56 14.06
N LYS A 119 1.94 9.10 13.47
CA LYS A 119 2.04 10.13 12.43
C LYS A 119 2.42 11.47 13.08
N ALA A 120 3.56 12.03 12.70
CA ALA A 120 3.96 13.37 13.12
C ALA A 120 3.10 14.45 12.44
N PHE A 121 3.25 15.71 12.87
CA PHE A 121 2.61 16.84 12.22
C PHE A 121 3.07 16.95 10.76
N LYS A 122 2.11 16.97 9.84
CA LYS A 122 2.39 17.07 8.40
C LYS A 122 2.89 18.45 8.04
N GLU A 123 3.89 18.50 7.18
CA GLU A 123 4.21 19.74 6.48
C GLU A 123 3.11 20.11 5.48
N PHE A 124 3.07 21.38 5.09
CA PHE A 124 2.17 21.81 4.04
C PHE A 124 2.60 21.18 2.71
N ALA A 125 1.66 20.51 2.02
CA ALA A 125 1.92 19.99 0.69
C ALA A 125 2.31 21.12 -0.26
N PRO A 126 3.40 20.98 -1.02
CA PRO A 126 3.71 21.87 -2.12
C PRO A 126 2.69 21.69 -3.27
N PHE A 127 2.72 22.62 -4.23
CA PHE A 127 2.01 22.41 -5.49
C PHE A 127 2.61 21.24 -6.26
N ARG A 128 1.77 20.42 -6.87
CA ARG A 128 2.22 19.31 -7.71
C ARG A 128 3.00 19.84 -8.93
N PRO A 129 4.21 19.32 -9.21
CA PRO A 129 4.96 19.69 -10.39
C PRO A 129 4.32 19.12 -11.67
N SER A 130 4.85 19.52 -12.82
CA SER A 130 4.54 18.82 -14.07
C SER A 130 5.16 17.42 -14.02
N LEU A 131 4.34 16.39 -14.25
CA LEU A 131 4.80 15.01 -14.23
C LEU A 131 5.50 14.65 -15.54
N THR A 132 6.65 13.98 -15.41
CA THR A 132 7.42 13.46 -16.54
C THR A 132 6.95 12.05 -16.91
N SER A 133 7.59 11.42 -17.90
CA SER A 133 7.34 10.02 -18.29
C SER A 133 8.51 9.09 -17.96
N THR A 134 9.46 9.54 -17.16
CA THR A 134 10.72 8.84 -16.86
C THR A 134 10.90 8.65 -15.36
N PHE A 135 11.64 7.59 -15.00
CA PHE A 135 12.13 7.43 -13.63
C PHE A 135 13.25 8.44 -13.35
N GLY A 136 13.21 9.02 -12.15
CA GLY A 136 14.24 9.93 -11.67
C GLY A 136 15.45 9.19 -11.11
N GLU A 137 16.46 9.96 -10.70
CA GLU A 137 17.68 9.39 -10.10
C GLU A 137 17.44 8.87 -8.68
N THR A 138 16.47 9.43 -7.95
CA THR A 138 16.13 9.02 -6.58
C THR A 138 15.42 7.66 -6.57
N PRO A 139 16.05 6.59 -6.06
CA PRO A 139 15.44 5.27 -6.08
C PRO A 139 14.27 5.16 -5.11
N CYS A 140 13.26 4.35 -5.49
CA CYS A 140 12.02 4.13 -4.73
C CYS A 140 12.23 3.98 -3.21
N ARG A 141 13.11 3.06 -2.81
CA ARG A 141 13.41 2.80 -1.40
C ARG A 141 13.96 4.00 -0.62
N PHE A 142 14.69 4.90 -1.27
CA PHE A 142 15.29 6.08 -0.63
C PHE A 142 14.27 7.20 -0.51
N LEU A 143 13.47 7.44 -1.55
CA LEU A 143 12.38 8.41 -1.51
C LEU A 143 11.40 8.07 -0.38
N LEU A 144 10.89 6.83 -0.37
CA LEU A 144 9.93 6.38 0.64
C LEU A 144 10.58 6.29 2.02
N GLY A 145 11.80 5.75 2.10
CA GLY A 145 12.55 5.60 3.34
C GLY A 145 12.82 6.92 4.07
N ALA A 146 12.90 8.03 3.35
CA ALA A 146 13.04 9.37 3.94
C ALA A 146 11.85 9.80 4.81
N GLY A 147 10.72 9.09 4.74
CA GLY A 147 9.53 9.32 5.57
C GLY A 147 9.50 8.58 6.91
N GLY A 148 10.42 7.64 7.14
CA GLY A 148 10.45 6.85 8.37
C GLY A 148 10.55 7.71 9.63
N ALA A 149 9.88 7.29 10.70
CA ALA A 149 10.13 7.86 12.02
C ALA A 149 11.51 7.42 12.52
N GLY A 150 12.25 8.36 13.12
CA GLY A 150 13.53 8.12 13.78
C GLY A 150 13.38 7.49 15.16
#